data_AF-D8Q865-F1
#
_entry.id   AF-D8Q865-F1
#
_cell.length_a   1.000
_cell.length_b   1.000
_cell.length_c   1.000
_cell.angle_alpha   90.00
_cell.angle_beta   90.00
_cell.angle_gamma   90.00
#
_symmetry.space_group_name_H-M   'P 1'
#
loop_
_entity.id
_entity.type
_entity.pdbx_description
1 polymer ?
#
loop_
_entity_poly.entity_id
_entity_poly.type
_entity_poly.pdbx_seq_one_letter_code
_entity_poly.pdbx_strand_id
1 'polypeptide(L)'
;MGATEEKAPPQEQLESTFDRSASAVRDYAHRFESSYGRRALDTGASFYAEHPALFAVVAVFGSLSLLPVLTFVGFSLFVITSILLFALGCAAGVIIAVELFLLSILLATLLLVAVLSFFVLASGAAAYATFRLCRLAYKGGVKGVYAWVGEVAAWVGVGPGVVSKKRDPNATYDHNGDIILVDGKGENKGLRDVKPKVEES
;
A
#
# COMPACT_ATOMS: atom_id res chain seq x y z
N MET A 1 -6.98 34.09 -25.34
CA MET A 1 -8.09 33.66 -24.46
C MET A 1 -8.16 32.14 -24.54
N GLY A 2 -7.52 31.45 -23.59
CA GLY A 2 -7.59 29.99 -23.48
C GLY A 2 -8.69 29.64 -22.48
N ALA A 3 -9.79 29.09 -22.97
CA ALA A 3 -10.78 28.47 -22.09
C ALA A 3 -10.10 27.28 -21.41
N THR A 4 -9.99 27.33 -20.09
CA THR A 4 -9.58 26.19 -19.27
C THR A 4 -10.57 25.07 -19.49
N GLU A 5 -10.13 24.03 -20.21
CA GLU A 5 -10.87 22.81 -20.44
C GLU A 5 -11.04 22.11 -19.07
N GLU A 6 -12.18 22.37 -18.43
CA GLU A 6 -12.58 21.69 -17.21
C GLU A 6 -12.77 20.21 -17.56
N LYS A 7 -11.81 19.38 -17.14
CA LYS A 7 -11.85 17.93 -17.38
C LYS A 7 -13.08 17.37 -16.67
N ALA A 8 -14.09 17.02 -17.46
CA ALA A 8 -15.22 16.23 -17.01
C ALA A 8 -14.71 14.99 -16.25
N PRO A 9 -15.41 14.56 -15.18
CA PRO A 9 -15.01 13.41 -14.39
C PRO A 9 -14.79 12.18 -15.31
N PRO A 10 -13.81 11.31 -14.98
CA PRO A 10 -13.42 10.20 -15.84
C PRO A 10 -14.57 9.23 -16.19
N GLN A 11 -15.64 9.22 -15.39
CA GLN A 11 -16.86 8.45 -15.67
C GLN A 11 -17.67 9.02 -16.85
N GLU A 12 -17.85 10.34 -16.92
CA GLU A 12 -18.59 11.00 -18.02
C GLU A 12 -17.85 10.86 -19.37
N GLN A 13 -16.51 10.81 -19.34
CA GLN A 13 -15.73 10.55 -20.56
C GLN A 13 -15.92 9.12 -21.08
N LEU A 14 -16.08 8.14 -20.18
CA LEU A 14 -16.35 6.75 -20.58
C LEU A 14 -17.77 6.61 -21.14
N GLU A 15 -18.76 7.20 -20.48
CA GLU A 15 -20.16 7.18 -20.96
C GLU A 15 -20.30 7.84 -22.33
N SER A 16 -19.72 9.02 -22.52
CA SER A 16 -19.75 9.71 -23.83
C SER A 16 -19.01 8.95 -24.92
N THR A 17 -17.92 8.23 -24.61
CA THR A 17 -17.23 7.36 -25.57
C THR A 17 -18.09 6.17 -25.96
N PHE A 18 -18.78 5.56 -25.00
CA PHE A 18 -19.73 4.49 -25.25
C PHE A 18 -20.89 4.96 -26.13
N ASP A 19 -21.53 6.08 -25.81
CA ASP A 19 -22.62 6.64 -26.60
C ASP A 19 -22.17 7.00 -28.03
N ARG A 20 -20.96 7.54 -28.17
CA ARG A 20 -20.38 7.84 -29.49
C ARG A 20 -20.13 6.58 -30.30
N SER A 21 -19.63 5.52 -29.67
CA SER A 21 -19.41 4.24 -30.36
C SER A 21 -20.74 3.55 -30.72
N ALA A 22 -21.73 3.58 -29.82
CA ALA A 22 -23.04 2.99 -30.03
C ALA A 22 -23.83 3.72 -31.14
N SER A 23 -23.78 5.05 -31.16
CA SER A 23 -24.39 5.86 -32.23
C SER A 23 -23.72 5.60 -33.58
N ALA A 24 -22.38 5.51 -33.63
CA ALA A 24 -21.68 5.15 -34.86
C ALA A 24 -22.12 3.78 -35.39
N VAL A 25 -22.19 2.76 -34.54
CA VAL A 25 -22.65 1.42 -34.94
C VAL A 25 -24.10 1.44 -35.44
N ARG A 26 -24.99 2.20 -34.78
CA ARG A 26 -26.38 2.39 -35.23
C ARG A 26 -26.46 3.06 -36.60
N ASP A 27 -25.67 4.11 -36.83
CA ASP A 27 -25.63 4.81 -38.12
C ASP A 27 -25.13 3.90 -39.23
N TYR A 28 -24.10 3.09 -38.96
CA TYR A 28 -23.62 2.08 -39.92
C TYR A 28 -24.67 1.01 -40.20
N ALA A 29 -25.34 0.49 -39.16
CA ALA A 29 -26.41 -0.48 -39.30
C ALA A 29 -27.57 0.09 -40.13
N HIS A 30 -28.00 1.32 -39.84
CA HIS A 30 -29.07 1.99 -40.57
C HIS A 30 -28.69 2.27 -42.03
N ARG A 31 -27.45 2.69 -42.30
CA ARG A 31 -26.94 2.84 -43.68
C ARG A 31 -26.90 1.51 -44.42
N PHE A 32 -26.48 0.44 -43.75
CA PHE A 32 -26.41 -0.89 -44.34
C PHE A 32 -27.81 -1.42 -44.69
N GLU A 33 -28.75 -1.30 -43.74
CA GLU A 33 -30.14 -1.72 -43.92
C GLU A 33 -30.81 -0.95 -45.07
N SER A 34 -30.67 0.38 -45.09
CA SER A 34 -31.27 1.23 -46.11
C SER A 34 -30.64 1.05 -47.49
N SER A 35 -29.31 0.84 -47.58
CA SER A 35 -28.60 0.79 -48.86
C SER A 35 -28.58 -0.60 -49.49
N TYR A 36 -28.43 -1.64 -48.68
CA TYR A 36 -28.25 -3.01 -49.16
C TYR A 36 -29.42 -3.91 -48.78
N GLY A 37 -29.87 -3.85 -47.52
CA GLY A 37 -30.91 -4.73 -47.00
C GLY A 37 -32.23 -4.60 -47.77
N ARG A 38 -32.79 -3.38 -47.82
CA ARG A 38 -34.06 -3.12 -48.52
C ARG A 38 -33.98 -3.41 -50.01
N ARG A 39 -32.94 -2.94 -50.70
CA ARG A 39 -32.80 -3.16 -52.14
C ARG A 39 -32.66 -4.63 -52.50
N ALA A 40 -31.89 -5.40 -51.74
CA ALA A 40 -31.74 -6.84 -51.97
C ALA A 40 -33.05 -7.59 -51.75
N LEU A 41 -33.82 -7.23 -50.71
CA LEU A 41 -35.13 -7.81 -50.44
C LEU A 41 -36.15 -7.47 -51.53
N ASP A 42 -36.26 -6.21 -51.92
CA ASP A 42 -37.20 -5.77 -52.97
C ASP A 42 -36.87 -6.42 -54.31
N THR A 43 -35.58 -6.47 -54.67
CA THR A 43 -35.11 -7.12 -55.90
C THR A 43 -35.32 -8.63 -55.86
N GLY A 44 -35.09 -9.26 -54.70
CA GLY A 44 -35.33 -10.68 -54.51
C GLY A 44 -36.81 -11.03 -54.62
N ALA A 45 -37.70 -10.20 -54.06
CA ALA A 45 -39.14 -10.38 -54.12
C ALA A 45 -39.67 -10.29 -55.56
N SER A 46 -39.20 -9.31 -56.34
CA SER A 46 -39.57 -9.20 -57.75
C SER A 46 -39.04 -10.36 -58.58
N PHE A 47 -37.79 -10.80 -58.35
CA PHE A 47 -37.19 -11.91 -59.10
C PHE A 47 -37.85 -13.26 -58.80
N TYR A 48 -38.30 -13.46 -57.55
CA TYR A 48 -39.05 -14.66 -57.16
C TYR A 48 -40.42 -14.74 -57.84
N ALA A 49 -41.11 -13.60 -57.98
CA ALA A 49 -42.41 -13.55 -58.65
C ALA A 49 -42.33 -13.93 -60.14
N GLU A 50 -41.23 -13.56 -60.80
CA GLU A 50 -41.03 -13.80 -62.23
C GLU A 50 -40.48 -15.22 -62.51
N HIS A 51 -39.53 -15.70 -61.70
CA HIS A 51 -38.83 -16.97 -61.91
C HIS A 51 -38.58 -17.76 -60.61
N PRO A 52 -39.61 -18.39 -60.01
CA PRO A 52 -39.51 -19.03 -58.69
C PRO A 52 -38.52 -20.21 -58.65
N ALA A 53 -38.43 -20.99 -59.74
CA ALA A 53 -37.53 -22.15 -59.80
C ALA A 53 -36.04 -21.76 -59.82
N LEU A 54 -35.67 -20.76 -60.63
CA LEU A 54 -34.28 -20.27 -60.69
C LEU A 54 -33.88 -19.59 -59.39
N PHE A 55 -34.79 -18.80 -58.79
CA PHE A 55 -34.54 -18.17 -57.51
C PHE A 55 -34.22 -19.20 -56.42
N ALA A 56 -34.97 -20.30 -56.33
CA ALA A 56 -34.72 -21.35 -55.34
C ALA A 56 -33.32 -21.97 -55.50
N VAL A 57 -32.87 -22.24 -56.72
CA VAL A 57 -31.52 -22.77 -57.00
C VAL A 57 -30.44 -21.79 -56.57
N VAL A 58 -30.59 -20.51 -56.92
CA VAL A 58 -29.64 -19.45 -56.53
C VAL A 58 -29.62 -19.25 -55.01
N ALA A 59 -30.77 -19.29 -54.35
CA ALA A 59 -30.86 -19.15 -52.89
C ALA A 59 -30.20 -20.33 -52.16
N VAL A 60 -30.40 -21.56 -52.62
CA VAL A 60 -29.75 -22.75 -52.04
C VAL A 60 -28.25 -22.73 -52.31
N PHE A 61 -27.82 -22.44 -53.54
CA PHE A 61 -26.40 -22.35 -53.87
C PHE A 61 -25.71 -21.18 -53.14
N GLY A 62 -26.40 -20.05 -53.02
CA GLY A 62 -25.97 -18.88 -52.25
C GLY A 62 -25.81 -19.19 -50.77
N SER A 63 -26.78 -19.85 -50.15
CA SER A 63 -26.69 -20.24 -48.73
C SER A 63 -25.60 -21.29 -48.49
N LEU A 64 -25.46 -22.29 -49.37
CA LEU A 64 -24.40 -23.30 -49.29
C LEU A 64 -23.01 -22.72 -49.51
N SER A 65 -22.86 -21.69 -50.35
CA SER A 65 -21.59 -20.99 -50.58
C SER A 65 -21.28 -19.93 -49.51
N LEU A 66 -22.29 -19.39 -48.83
CA LEU A 66 -22.09 -18.48 -47.69
C LEU A 66 -21.47 -19.20 -46.50
N LEU A 67 -21.83 -20.47 -46.28
CA LEU A 67 -21.35 -21.27 -45.17
C LEU A 67 -19.80 -21.39 -45.11
N PRO A 68 -19.09 -21.79 -46.18
CA PRO A 68 -17.62 -21.83 -46.17
C PRO A 68 -16.98 -20.44 -46.05
N VAL A 69 -17.63 -19.37 -46.54
CA VAL A 69 -17.12 -18.00 -46.38
C VAL A 69 -17.23 -17.57 -44.92
N LEU A 70 -18.37 -17.81 -44.28
CA LEU A 70 -18.57 -17.49 -42.87
C LEU A 70 -17.67 -18.30 -41.95
N THR A 71 -17.46 -19.60 -42.22
CA THR A 71 -16.55 -20.43 -41.42
C THR A 71 -15.10 -19.98 -41.61
N PHE A 72 -14.69 -19.60 -42.82
CA PHE A 72 -13.36 -19.03 -43.06
C PHE A 72 -13.15 -17.72 -42.32
N VAL A 73 -14.09 -16.79 -42.40
CA VAL A 73 -14.01 -15.50 -41.68
C VAL A 73 -14.01 -15.73 -40.17
N GLY A 74 -14.91 -16.57 -39.66
CA GLY A 74 -14.99 -16.91 -38.24
C GLY A 74 -13.70 -17.55 -37.73
N PHE A 75 -13.15 -18.53 -38.46
CA PHE A 75 -11.89 -19.18 -38.11
C PHE A 75 -10.71 -18.22 -38.17
N SER A 76 -10.64 -17.35 -39.19
CA SER A 76 -9.60 -16.32 -39.29
C SER A 76 -9.65 -15.36 -38.09
N LEU A 77 -10.83 -14.86 -37.72
CA LEU A 77 -10.99 -14.00 -36.56
C LEU A 77 -10.65 -14.72 -35.26
N PHE A 78 -11.03 -15.99 -35.14
CA PHE A 78 -10.68 -16.83 -33.99
C PHE A 78 -9.17 -16.99 -33.84
N VAL A 79 -8.46 -17.32 -34.92
CA VAL A 79 -6.98 -17.46 -34.91
C VAL A 79 -6.31 -16.14 -34.53
N ILE A 80 -6.72 -15.01 -35.14
CA ILE A 80 -6.15 -13.69 -34.82
C ILE A 80 -6.37 -13.36 -33.34
N THR A 81 -7.59 -13.54 -32.84
CA THR A 81 -7.94 -13.26 -31.44
C THR A 81 -7.17 -14.16 -30.49
N SER A 82 -7.02 -15.45 -30.82
CA SER A 82 -6.25 -16.40 -30.02
C SER A 82 -4.77 -16.00 -29.93
N ILE A 83 -4.15 -15.61 -31.05
CA ILE A 83 -2.77 -15.12 -31.09
C ILE A 83 -2.62 -13.84 -30.25
N LEU A 84 -3.56 -12.90 -30.35
CA LEU A 84 -3.54 -11.67 -29.57
C LEU A 84 -3.66 -11.93 -28.07
N LEU A 85 -4.60 -12.79 -27.65
CA LEU A 85 -4.75 -13.17 -26.24
C LEU A 85 -3.51 -13.90 -25.72
N PHE A 86 -2.93 -14.79 -26.53
CA PHE A 86 -1.71 -15.48 -26.17
C PHE A 86 -0.53 -14.52 -26.03
N ALA A 87 -0.33 -13.61 -26.98
CA ALA A 87 0.71 -12.59 -26.93
C ALA A 87 0.54 -11.67 -25.71
N LEU A 88 -0.70 -11.27 -25.40
CA LEU A 88 -1.01 -10.47 -24.22
C LEU A 88 -0.71 -11.23 -22.92
N GLY A 89 -1.05 -12.52 -22.87
CA GLY A 89 -0.73 -13.40 -21.74
C GLY A 89 0.78 -13.55 -21.52
N CYS A 90 1.55 -13.77 -22.59
CA CYS A 90 3.00 -13.83 -22.52
C CYS A 90 3.60 -12.49 -22.07
N ALA A 91 3.14 -11.37 -22.63
CA ALA A 91 3.62 -10.04 -22.24
C ALA A 91 3.34 -9.75 -20.76
N ALA A 92 2.12 -10.03 -20.30
CA ALA A 92 1.75 -9.89 -18.88
C ALA A 92 2.60 -10.78 -17.97
N GLY A 93 2.84 -12.03 -18.37
CA GLY A 93 3.71 -12.96 -17.64
C GLY A 93 5.14 -12.45 -17.50
N VAL A 94 5.72 -11.89 -18.57
CA VAL A 94 7.06 -11.31 -18.54
C VAL A 94 7.11 -10.08 -17.63
N ILE A 95 6.11 -9.20 -17.69
CA ILE A 95 6.04 -8.02 -16.82
C ILE A 95 6.01 -8.44 -15.35
N ILE A 96 5.12 -9.37 -14.98
CA ILE A 96 5.01 -9.88 -13.60
C ILE A 96 6.34 -10.51 -13.15
N ALA A 97 6.98 -11.31 -14.00
CA ALA A 97 8.26 -11.94 -13.68
C ALA A 97 9.36 -10.90 -13.42
N VAL A 98 9.44 -9.86 -14.25
CA VAL A 98 10.40 -8.75 -14.08
C VAL A 98 10.11 -7.97 -12.81
N GLU A 99 8.85 -7.66 -12.51
CA GLU A 99 8.45 -6.97 -11.28
C GLU A 99 8.82 -7.77 -10.02
N LEU A 100 8.52 -9.08 -9.99
CA LEU A 100 8.89 -9.96 -8.88
C LEU A 100 10.40 -10.05 -8.71
N PHE A 101 11.14 -10.10 -9.82
CA PHE A 101 12.60 -10.09 -9.79
C PHE A 101 13.17 -8.79 -9.21
N LEU A 102 12.65 -7.63 -9.64
CA LEU A 102 13.04 -6.32 -9.10
C LEU A 102 12.66 -6.18 -7.62
N LEU A 103 11.49 -6.67 -7.22
CA LEU A 103 11.05 -6.68 -5.83
C LEU A 103 11.98 -7.54 -4.96
N SER A 104 12.42 -8.69 -5.46
CA SER A 104 13.40 -9.55 -4.78
C SER A 104 14.73 -8.83 -4.56
N ILE A 105 15.26 -8.14 -5.58
CA ILE A 105 16.48 -7.32 -5.46
C ILE A 105 16.27 -6.19 -4.44
N LEU A 106 15.13 -5.51 -4.49
CA LEU A 106 14.79 -4.45 -3.55
C LEU A 106 14.74 -4.97 -2.10
N LEU A 107 14.13 -6.14 -1.89
CA LEU A 107 14.06 -6.76 -0.57
C LEU A 107 15.44 -7.18 -0.06
N ALA A 108 16.28 -7.75 -0.93
CA ALA A 108 17.64 -8.15 -0.59
C ALA A 108 18.52 -6.92 -0.23
N THR A 109 18.40 -5.83 -0.99
CA THR A 109 19.12 -4.58 -0.71
C THR A 109 18.65 -3.92 0.58
N LEU A 110 17.34 -3.88 0.86
CA LEU A 110 16.79 -3.40 2.13
C LEU A 110 17.31 -4.22 3.32
N LEU A 111 17.33 -5.54 3.19
CA LEU A 111 17.84 -6.43 4.24
C LEU A 111 19.33 -6.18 4.49
N LEU A 112 20.13 -6.05 3.43
CA LEU A 112 21.56 -5.73 3.54
C LEU A 112 21.78 -4.39 4.24
N VAL A 113 21.04 -3.34 3.84
CA VAL A 113 21.10 -2.01 4.48
C VAL A 113 20.67 -2.08 5.94
N ALA A 114 19.65 -2.86 6.27
CA ALA A 114 19.21 -3.06 7.65
C ALA A 114 20.29 -3.72 8.51
N VAL A 115 20.94 -4.77 8.00
CA VAL A 115 22.05 -5.46 8.69
C VAL A 115 23.25 -4.54 8.85
N LEU A 116 23.63 -3.79 7.82
CA LEU A 116 24.73 -2.82 7.90
C LEU A 116 24.41 -1.70 8.90
N SER A 117 23.19 -1.17 8.87
CA SER A 117 22.73 -0.14 9.80
C SER A 117 22.76 -0.65 11.24
N PHE A 118 22.27 -1.87 11.47
CA PHE A 118 22.34 -2.52 12.78
C PHE A 118 23.79 -2.71 13.24
N PHE A 119 24.68 -3.15 12.36
CA PHE A 119 26.10 -3.32 12.66
C PHE A 119 26.79 -1.98 13.01
N VAL A 120 26.53 -0.93 12.24
CA VAL A 120 27.05 0.42 12.50
C VAL A 120 26.50 0.96 13.83
N LEU A 121 25.21 0.77 14.11
CA LEU A 121 24.60 1.19 15.36
C LEU A 121 25.17 0.42 16.57
N ALA A 122 25.30 -0.90 16.45
CA ALA A 122 25.85 -1.76 17.50
C ALA A 122 27.34 -1.46 17.76
N SER A 123 28.14 -1.27 16.72
CA SER A 123 29.55 -0.91 16.85
C SER A 123 29.74 0.50 17.43
N GLY A 124 28.93 1.47 17.01
CA GLY A 124 28.91 2.81 17.60
C GLY A 124 28.51 2.79 19.09
N ALA A 125 27.48 2.02 19.43
CA ALA A 125 27.05 1.84 20.82
C ALA A 125 28.14 1.16 21.66
N ALA A 126 28.79 0.11 21.14
CA ALA A 126 29.89 -0.58 21.79
C ALA A 126 31.10 0.36 22.00
N ALA A 127 31.51 1.09 20.96
CA ALA A 127 32.62 2.05 21.05
C ALA A 127 32.34 3.15 22.07
N TYR A 128 31.13 3.71 22.10
CA TYR A 128 30.71 4.67 23.10
C TYR A 128 30.74 4.08 24.52
N ALA A 129 30.22 2.87 24.68
CA ALA A 129 30.22 2.17 25.97
C ALA A 129 31.64 1.92 26.48
N THR A 130 32.55 1.46 25.62
CA THR A 130 33.98 1.26 25.93
C THR A 130 34.67 2.57 26.26
N PHE A 131 34.49 3.62 25.45
CA PHE A 131 35.07 4.94 25.72
C PHE A 131 34.62 5.50 27.07
N ARG A 132 33.33 5.38 27.37
CA ARG A 132 32.75 5.81 28.65
C ARG A 132 33.32 4.99 29.82
N LEU A 133 33.42 3.67 29.67
CA LEU A 133 34.03 2.79 30.66
C LEU A 133 35.49 3.19 30.94
N CYS A 134 36.30 3.41 29.89
CA CYS A 134 37.68 3.89 30.05
C CYS A 134 37.75 5.21 30.82
N ARG A 135 36.84 6.16 30.53
CA ARG A 135 36.77 7.44 31.23
C ARG A 135 36.42 7.29 32.71
N LEU A 136 35.48 6.39 33.06
CA LEU A 136 35.12 6.12 34.46
C LEU A 136 36.21 5.35 35.20
N ALA A 137 36.84 4.38 34.55
CA ALA A 137 37.95 3.61 35.11
C ALA A 137 39.16 4.51 35.41
N TYR A 138 39.47 5.47 34.53
CA TYR A 138 40.55 6.43 34.75
C TYR A 138 40.28 7.36 35.94
N LYS A 139 39.04 7.83 36.13
CA LYS A 139 38.68 8.76 37.22
C LYS A 139 38.43 8.09 38.57
N GLY A 140 37.86 6.88 38.60
CA GLY A 140 37.33 6.25 39.82
C GLY A 140 37.87 4.86 40.11
N GLY A 141 38.83 4.37 39.32
CA GLY A 141 39.38 3.02 39.45
C GLY A 141 38.29 1.95 39.41
N VAL A 142 38.41 0.95 40.29
CA VAL A 142 37.50 -0.21 40.35
C VAL A 142 36.05 0.20 40.68
N LYS A 143 35.84 1.21 41.53
CA LYS A 143 34.49 1.69 41.89
C LYS A 143 33.74 2.27 40.69
N GLY A 144 34.45 2.91 39.76
CA GLY A 144 33.88 3.44 38.52
C GLY A 144 33.33 2.37 37.59
N VAL A 145 33.97 1.18 37.57
CA VAL A 145 33.52 0.04 36.76
C VAL A 145 32.19 -0.51 37.28
N TYR A 146 32.04 -0.68 38.59
CA TYR A 146 30.78 -1.14 39.19
C TYR A 146 29.62 -0.17 38.96
N ALA A 147 29.88 1.14 39.04
CA ALA A 147 28.89 2.15 38.72
C ALA A 147 28.43 2.05 37.25
N TRP A 148 29.37 1.87 36.32
CA TRP A 148 29.06 1.67 34.89
C TRP A 148 28.24 0.39 34.64
N VAL A 149 28.58 -0.74 35.27
CA VAL A 149 27.79 -1.99 35.13
C VAL A 149 26.36 -1.78 35.62
N GLY A 150 26.16 -1.08 36.74
CA GLY A 150 24.84 -0.74 37.25
C GLY A 150 24.04 0.13 36.28
N GLU A 151 24.68 1.12 35.65
CA GLU A 151 24.04 1.94 34.62
C GLU A 151 23.66 1.11 33.38
N VAL A 152 24.57 0.26 32.86
CA VAL A 152 24.28 -0.58 31.68
C VAL A 152 23.17 -1.58 31.97
N ALA A 153 23.17 -2.22 33.15
CA ALA A 153 22.11 -3.13 33.56
C ALA A 153 20.75 -2.40 33.62
N ALA A 154 20.72 -1.16 34.14
CA ALA A 154 19.52 -0.34 34.13
C ALA A 154 19.03 0.00 32.70
N TRP A 155 19.95 0.20 31.75
CA TRP A 155 19.60 0.53 30.36
C TRP A 155 19.05 -0.66 29.58
N VAL A 156 19.58 -1.86 29.80
CA VAL A 156 19.16 -3.08 29.09
C VAL A 156 17.79 -3.57 29.59
N GLY A 157 17.24 -2.97 30.65
CA GLY A 157 15.99 -3.44 31.25
C GLY A 157 16.13 -4.81 31.94
N VAL A 158 17.36 -5.36 31.98
CA VAL A 158 17.78 -6.36 32.97
C VAL A 158 17.97 -5.59 34.27
N GLY A 159 16.87 -5.02 34.76
CA GLY A 159 16.85 -4.42 36.08
C GLY A 159 17.42 -5.49 37.02
N PRO A 160 18.47 -5.20 37.80
CA PRO A 160 18.90 -6.09 38.85
C PRO A 160 17.68 -6.18 39.74
N GLY A 161 16.94 -7.30 39.61
CA GLY A 161 15.52 -7.38 39.94
C GLY A 161 15.33 -6.59 41.20
N VAL A 162 14.74 -5.39 41.06
CA VAL A 162 14.60 -4.45 42.17
C VAL A 162 14.00 -5.34 43.22
N VAL A 163 14.81 -5.68 44.23
CA VAL A 163 14.37 -6.42 45.39
C VAL A 163 13.26 -5.53 45.85
N SER A 164 12.03 -5.92 45.50
CA SER A 164 10.82 -5.22 45.82
C SER A 164 10.96 -5.11 47.31
N LYS A 165 11.38 -3.92 47.76
CA LYS A 165 11.69 -3.65 49.14
C LYS A 165 10.39 -4.03 49.81
N LYS A 166 10.39 -5.20 50.46
CA LYS A 166 9.20 -5.91 50.91
C LYS A 166 8.32 -4.82 51.49
N ARG A 167 7.22 -4.50 50.80
CA ARG A 167 6.32 -3.44 51.23
C ARG A 167 5.91 -3.87 52.62
N ASP A 168 6.39 -3.17 53.64
CA ASP A 168 6.06 -3.53 55.01
C ASP A 168 4.53 -3.58 55.09
N PRO A 169 3.92 -4.74 55.38
CA PRO A 169 2.47 -4.86 55.40
C PRO A 169 1.83 -4.02 56.53
N ASN A 170 2.65 -3.40 57.37
CA ASN A 170 2.25 -2.47 58.42
C ASN A 170 2.46 -0.98 58.07
N ALA A 171 2.75 -0.63 56.81
CA ALA A 171 2.62 0.76 56.37
C ALA A 171 1.13 1.12 56.29
N THR A 172 0.58 1.53 57.44
CA THR A 172 -0.79 2.03 57.59
C THR A 172 -0.92 3.28 56.72
N TYR A 173 -1.66 3.18 55.62
CA TYR A 173 -2.05 4.34 54.83
C TYR A 173 -3.12 5.08 55.64
N ASP A 174 -2.75 6.22 56.18
CA ASP A 174 -3.75 7.17 56.66
C ASP A 174 -4.49 7.72 55.43
N HIS A 175 -5.81 7.71 55.48
CA HIS A 175 -6.69 7.94 54.33
C HIS A 175 -6.73 9.41 53.87
N ASN A 176 -5.91 10.26 54.49
CA ASN A 176 -5.91 11.71 54.29
C ASN A 176 -4.80 12.25 53.37
N GLY A 177 -4.02 11.40 52.70
CA GLY A 177 -3.16 11.84 51.61
C GLY A 177 -2.01 12.76 52.01
N ASP A 178 -1.50 12.62 53.24
CA ASP A 178 -0.31 13.34 53.68
C ASP A 178 0.78 12.33 54.11
N ILE A 179 1.94 12.39 53.44
CA ILE A 179 3.06 11.48 53.72
C ILE A 179 3.81 12.06 54.92
N ILE A 180 3.47 11.60 56.12
CA ILE A 180 4.20 11.98 57.33
C ILE A 180 5.54 11.23 57.36
N LEU A 181 6.62 11.92 57.00
CA LEU A 181 7.98 11.52 57.30
C LEU A 181 8.17 11.62 58.82
N VAL A 182 8.04 10.51 59.53
CA VAL A 182 8.43 10.43 60.94
C VAL A 182 9.96 10.45 60.99
N ASP A 183 10.51 11.66 61.09
CA ASP A 183 11.92 11.86 61.39
C ASP A 183 12.19 11.34 62.80
N GLY A 184 12.78 10.16 62.86
CA GLY A 184 13.23 9.51 64.09
C GLY A 184 14.49 10.18 64.63
N LYS A 185 14.41 11.46 65.00
CA LYS A 185 15.45 12.09 65.82
C LYS A 185 14.90 13.32 66.53
N GLY A 186 14.81 13.19 67.86
CA GLY A 186 14.30 14.23 68.72
C GLY A 186 15.09 15.53 68.66
N GLU A 187 14.38 16.63 68.87
CA GLU A 187 14.67 17.65 69.87
C GLU A 187 13.59 18.72 69.74
N ASN A 188 12.70 18.78 70.72
CA ASN A 188 11.66 19.78 70.81
C ASN A 188 12.31 21.11 71.23
N LYS A 189 12.82 21.88 70.27
CA LYS A 189 13.30 23.25 70.50
C LYS A 189 12.22 24.24 70.11
N GLY A 190 11.45 24.57 71.14
CA GLY A 190 11.01 25.92 71.49
C GLY A 190 10.80 26.91 70.34
N LEU A 191 9.52 27.14 70.05
CA LEU A 191 8.98 28.41 69.61
C LEU A 191 9.75 29.60 70.24
N ARG A 192 10.41 30.38 69.38
CA ARG A 192 10.54 31.82 69.60
C ARG A 192 9.99 32.53 68.38
N ASP A 193 8.82 33.09 68.57
CA ASP A 193 8.43 34.37 67.98
C ASP A 193 9.63 35.33 67.91
N VAL A 194 9.72 36.10 66.82
CA VAL A 194 9.57 37.57 66.90
C VAL A 194 9.98 38.23 65.56
N LYS A 195 8.98 38.97 65.04
CA LYS A 195 8.98 40.17 64.17
C LYS A 195 9.49 40.13 62.73
N PRO A 196 8.61 40.43 61.75
CA PRO A 196 9.03 41.06 60.51
C PRO A 196 9.41 42.53 60.76
N LYS A 197 10.62 42.93 60.36
CA LYS A 197 11.03 44.33 60.29
C LYS A 197 10.76 44.85 58.88
N VAL A 198 9.86 45.82 58.82
CA VAL A 198 9.60 46.72 57.69
C VAL A 198 10.74 47.73 57.61
N GLU A 199 11.30 47.95 56.41
CA GLU A 199 12.07 49.12 55.96
C GLU A 199 12.19 48.96 54.43
N GLU A 200 11.39 49.62 53.59
CA GLU A 200 11.49 51.02 53.12
C GLU A 200 12.88 51.40 52.59
N SER A 201 13.09 51.24 51.27
CA SER A 201 13.41 52.32 50.31
C SER A 201 13.61 51.75 48.90
#